data_AF-A0A9P1CMF8-F1
#
_entry.id   AF-A0A9P1CMF8-F1
#
_cell.length_a   1.000
_cell.length_b   1.000
_cell.length_c   1.000
_cell.angle_alpha   90.00
_cell.angle_beta   90.00
_cell.angle_gamma   90.00
#
_symmetry.space_group_name_H-M   'P 1'
#
loop_
_entity.id
_entity.type
_entity.pdbx_description
1 polymer ?
#
loop_
_entity_poly.entity_id
_entity_poly.type
_entity_poly.pdbx_seq_one_letter_code
_entity_poly.pdbx_strand_id
1 'polypeptide(L)'
;MHAGDNPFENIIRFFPNVKQLLDGVLARGGRILVHGNAGMSRSAALVVAYVMEKFNLPSDQAHTYVLTRRHCISINEGFRNQIREYEMLHRVQLQINSGLLPALGQSAGPQGQKRGLEMMDTSECTNENPMQ
;
A
#
# COMPACT_ATOMS: atom_id res chain seq x y z
N MET A 1 10.70 11.36 -12.59
CA MET A 1 10.38 11.57 -11.15
C MET A 1 11.33 12.60 -10.58
N HIS A 2 10.84 13.55 -9.78
CA HIS A 2 11.68 14.49 -9.04
C HIS A 2 11.58 14.14 -7.55
N ALA A 3 12.69 13.72 -6.96
CA ALA A 3 12.82 13.39 -5.55
C ALA A 3 14.23 13.79 -5.10
N GLY A 4 14.37 14.55 -4.02
CA GLY A 4 15.65 14.95 -3.45
C GLY A 4 16.40 13.75 -2.84
N ASP A 5 17.73 13.83 -2.74
CA ASP A 5 18.54 12.82 -2.05
C ASP A 5 18.80 13.24 -0.60
N ASN A 6 17.75 13.32 0.18
CA ASN A 6 17.80 13.69 1.59
C ASN A 6 16.87 12.78 2.40
N PRO A 7 17.12 12.58 3.71
CA PRO A 7 16.38 11.61 4.51
C PRO A 7 14.90 11.99 4.75
N PHE A 8 14.50 13.23 4.48
CA PHE A 8 13.14 13.73 4.66
C PHE A 8 12.30 13.63 3.39
N GLU A 9 12.90 13.30 2.25
CA GLU A 9 12.17 13.06 1.02
C GLU A 9 11.30 11.81 1.15
N ASN A 10 10.02 11.92 0.82
CA ASN A 10 9.08 10.81 0.87
C ASN A 10 9.15 10.05 -0.46
N ILE A 11 10.06 9.07 -0.51
CA ILE A 11 10.28 8.21 -1.68
C ILE A 11 9.35 6.99 -1.69
N ILE A 12 8.81 6.58 -0.54
CA ILE A 12 7.91 5.43 -0.39
C ILE A 12 6.69 5.52 -1.32
N ARG A 13 6.17 6.73 -1.53
CA ARG A 13 5.05 7.00 -2.45
C ARG A 13 5.30 6.52 -3.89
N PHE A 14 6.56 6.38 -4.30
CA PHE A 14 6.92 5.98 -5.66
C PHE A 14 7.04 4.47 -5.83
N PHE A 15 7.18 3.69 -4.76
CA PHE A 15 7.47 2.25 -4.85
C PHE A 15 6.40 1.47 -5.65
N PRO A 16 5.07 1.66 -5.45
CA PRO A 16 4.07 0.93 -6.22
C PRO A 16 4.12 1.23 -7.72
N ASN A 17 4.25 2.51 -8.08
CA ASN A 17 4.30 2.95 -9.48
C ASN A 17 5.58 2.44 -10.18
N VAL A 18 6.72 2.47 -9.48
CA VAL A 18 7.99 1.96 -10.00
C VAL A 18 7.90 0.45 -10.19
N LYS A 19 7.32 -0.28 -9.23
CA LYS A 19 7.07 -1.72 -9.39
C LYS A 19 6.24 -2.03 -10.62
N GLN A 20 5.10 -1.36 -10.78
CA GLN A 20 4.22 -1.57 -11.93
C GLN A 20 4.95 -1.32 -13.26
N LEU A 21 5.76 -0.27 -13.33
CA LEU A 21 6.59 0.03 -14.50
C LEU A 21 7.60 -1.08 -14.78
N LEU A 22 8.34 -1.52 -13.75
CA LEU A 22 9.35 -2.57 -13.87
C LEU A 22 8.73 -3.90 -14.29
N ASP A 23 7.67 -4.32 -13.62
CA ASP A 23 6.93 -5.54 -13.96
C ASP A 23 6.41 -5.49 -15.41
N GLY A 24 5.85 -4.35 -15.83
CA GLY A 24 5.31 -4.19 -17.17
C GLY A 24 6.35 -4.35 -18.28
N VAL A 25 7.54 -3.73 -18.14
CA VAL A 25 8.58 -3.87 -19.16
C VAL A 25 9.22 -5.26 -19.13
N LEU A 26 9.47 -5.81 -17.94
CA LEU A 26 10.07 -7.13 -17.80
C LEU A 26 9.15 -8.25 -18.32
N ALA A 27 7.83 -8.13 -18.14
CA ALA A 27 6.85 -9.07 -18.69
C ALA A 27 6.85 -9.12 -20.22
N ARG A 28 7.31 -8.04 -20.90
CA ARG A 28 7.45 -7.98 -22.36
C ARG A 28 8.85 -8.39 -22.84
N GLY A 29 9.70 -8.91 -21.96
CA GLY A 29 11.10 -9.24 -22.28
C GLY A 29 12.01 -8.03 -22.49
N GLY A 30 11.56 -6.83 -22.10
CA GLY A 30 12.34 -5.60 -22.22
C GLY A 30 13.41 -5.47 -21.14
N ARG A 31 14.21 -4.41 -21.23
CA ARG A 31 15.22 -4.02 -20.24
C ARG A 31 14.96 -2.59 -19.78
N ILE A 32 15.20 -2.31 -18.49
CA ILE A 32 15.06 -0.98 -17.91
C ILE A 32 16.35 -0.62 -17.18
N LEU A 33 16.76 0.64 -17.32
CA LEU A 33 17.79 1.26 -16.48
C LEU A 33 17.13 2.16 -15.44
N VAL A 34 17.28 1.82 -14.16
CA VAL A 34 16.89 2.69 -13.04
C VAL A 34 18.13 3.48 -12.59
N HIS A 35 18.14 4.79 -12.82
CA HIS A 35 19.28 5.64 -12.47
C HIS A 35 18.86 6.87 -11.65
N GLY A 36 19.82 7.40 -10.88
CA GLY A 36 19.74 8.70 -10.23
C GLY A 36 20.93 9.56 -10.67
N ASN A 37 21.29 10.58 -9.90
CA ASN A 37 22.47 11.39 -10.20
C ASN A 37 23.77 10.58 -10.08
N ALA A 38 24.02 9.98 -8.91
CA ALA A 38 25.21 9.14 -8.66
C ALA A 38 24.92 7.63 -8.70
N GLY A 39 23.65 7.23 -8.77
CA GLY A 39 23.26 5.82 -8.75
C GLY A 39 23.56 5.10 -7.42
N MET A 40 23.68 5.82 -6.31
CA MET A 40 24.06 5.27 -4.99
C MET A 40 22.90 5.18 -3.99
N SER A 41 22.03 6.19 -3.93
CA SER A 41 20.98 6.30 -2.91
C SER A 41 19.58 6.16 -3.51
N ARG A 42 19.00 7.21 -4.13
CA ARG A 42 17.61 7.20 -4.66
C ARG A 42 17.29 6.01 -5.57
N SER A 43 18.05 5.81 -6.64
CA SER A 43 17.80 4.70 -7.58
C SER A 43 18.04 3.34 -6.92
N ALA A 44 19.01 3.24 -6.01
CA ALA A 44 19.26 2.02 -5.26
C ALA A 44 18.08 1.69 -4.32
N ALA A 45 17.51 2.69 -3.65
CA ALA A 45 16.33 2.52 -2.80
C ALA A 45 15.13 1.98 -3.57
N LEU A 46 14.85 2.53 -4.75
CA LEU A 46 13.78 2.03 -5.64
C LEU A 46 14.00 0.57 -6.06
N VAL A 47 15.25 0.21 -6.41
CA VAL A 47 15.59 -1.16 -6.81
C VAL A 47 15.50 -2.11 -5.62
N VAL A 48 15.95 -1.70 -4.42
CA VAL A 48 15.84 -2.51 -3.20
C VAL A 48 14.37 -2.76 -2.85
N ALA A 49 13.52 -1.72 -2.87
CA ALA A 49 12.09 -1.87 -2.62
C ALA A 49 11.43 -2.81 -3.64
N TYR A 50 11.79 -2.69 -4.92
CA TYR A 50 11.30 -3.60 -5.96
C TYR A 50 11.74 -5.04 -5.73
N VAL A 51 13.02 -5.30 -5.42
CA VAL A 51 13.54 -6.65 -5.15
C VAL A 51 12.86 -7.25 -3.92
N MET A 52 12.73 -6.47 -2.85
CA MET A 52 12.05 -6.86 -1.61
C MET A 52 10.63 -7.38 -1.91
N GLU A 53 9.83 -6.59 -2.61
CA GLU A 53 8.45 -6.95 -2.93
C GLU A 53 8.34 -8.05 -3.99
N LYS A 54 9.14 -8.00 -5.06
CA LYS A 54 9.07 -8.96 -6.17
C LYS A 54 9.42 -10.38 -5.73
N PHE A 55 10.35 -10.52 -4.80
CA PHE A 55 10.86 -11.80 -4.31
C PHE A 55 10.43 -12.13 -2.88
N ASN A 56 9.56 -11.30 -2.29
CA ASN A 56 9.09 -11.44 -0.90
C ASN A 56 10.24 -11.63 0.10
N LEU A 57 11.29 -10.80 -0.04
CA LEU A 57 12.46 -10.82 0.83
C LEU A 57 12.32 -9.79 1.95
N PRO A 58 12.87 -10.04 3.15
CA PRO A 58 13.04 -9.00 4.15
C PRO A 58 13.86 -7.83 3.59
N SER A 59 13.57 -6.61 4.02
CA SER A 59 14.22 -5.38 3.53
C SER A 59 15.75 -5.43 3.59
N ASP A 60 16.33 -5.96 4.67
CA ASP A 60 17.78 -6.09 4.83
C ASP A 60 18.39 -7.14 3.87
N GLN A 61 17.66 -8.22 3.58
CA GLN A 61 18.09 -9.23 2.60
C GLN A 61 18.01 -8.66 1.18
N ALA A 62 16.95 -7.92 0.85
CA ALA A 62 16.84 -7.21 -0.42
C ALA A 62 17.94 -6.16 -0.58
N HIS A 63 18.28 -5.43 0.47
CA HIS A 63 19.40 -4.49 0.46
C HIS A 63 20.73 -5.18 0.17
N THR A 64 21.01 -6.26 0.88
CA THR A 64 22.23 -7.07 0.69
C THR A 64 22.27 -7.67 -0.71
N TYR A 65 21.12 -8.14 -1.22
CA TYR A 65 21.00 -8.61 -2.59
C TYR A 65 21.44 -7.53 -3.58
N VAL A 66 20.95 -6.30 -3.48
CA VAL A 66 21.34 -5.24 -4.42
C VAL A 66 22.81 -4.80 -4.21
N LEU A 67 23.25 -4.70 -2.96
CA LEU A 67 24.63 -4.32 -2.60
C LEU A 67 25.66 -5.28 -3.21
N THR A 68 25.38 -6.57 -3.21
CA THR A 68 26.27 -7.59 -3.79
C THR A 68 26.36 -7.53 -5.32
N ARG A 69 25.41 -6.89 -6.02
CA ARG A 69 25.50 -6.62 -7.47
C ARG A 69 26.07 -5.23 -7.78
N ARG A 70 26.01 -4.30 -6.83
CA ARG A 70 26.52 -2.94 -6.96
C ARG A 70 27.06 -2.46 -5.61
N HIS A 71 28.34 -2.72 -5.36
CA HIS A 71 28.98 -2.46 -4.06
C HIS A 71 29.05 -0.98 -3.65
N CYS A 72 28.84 -0.04 -4.57
CA CYS A 72 28.86 1.39 -4.29
C CYS A 72 27.50 1.97 -3.87
N ILE A 73 26.45 1.15 -3.71
CA ILE A 73 25.19 1.69 -3.18
C ILE A 73 25.38 2.16 -1.74
N SER A 74 24.83 3.33 -1.44
CA SER A 74 24.80 3.94 -0.12
C SER A 74 23.48 4.67 0.02
N ILE A 75 22.47 3.94 0.47
CA ILE A 75 21.11 4.46 0.68
C ILE A 75 21.09 5.24 1.99
N ASN A 76 20.59 6.47 1.95
CA ASN A 76 20.44 7.28 3.16
C ASN A 76 19.47 6.62 4.17
N GLU A 77 19.61 6.97 5.44
CA GLU A 77 18.85 6.33 6.52
C GLU A 77 17.33 6.51 6.39
N GLY A 78 16.88 7.70 5.98
CA GLY A 78 15.45 7.99 5.77
C GLY A 78 14.82 7.06 4.73
N PHE A 79 15.53 6.78 3.64
CA PHE A 79 15.07 5.82 2.63
C PHE A 79 15.12 4.38 3.13
N ARG A 80 16.12 3.99 3.94
CA ARG A 80 16.14 2.66 4.58
C ARG A 80 14.94 2.46 5.48
N ASN A 81 14.59 3.46 6.29
CA ASN A 81 13.42 3.41 7.16
C ASN A 81 12.13 3.29 6.36
N GLN A 82 11.98 4.09 5.30
CA GLN A 82 10.85 4.00 4.37
C GLN A 82 10.74 2.63 3.67
N ILE A 83 11.85 1.96 3.36
CA ILE A 83 11.82 0.59 2.82
C ILE A 83 11.29 -0.41 3.86
N ARG A 84 11.68 -0.28 5.14
CA ARG A 84 11.14 -1.13 6.23
C ARG A 84 9.66 -0.87 6.47
N GLU A 85 9.22 0.38 6.41
CA GLU A 85 7.80 0.74 6.45
C GLU A 85 7.04 0.10 5.29
N TYR A 86 7.61 0.14 4.08
CA TYR A 86 7.03 -0.50 2.92
C TYR A 86 6.95 -2.02 3.05
N GLU A 87 7.94 -2.67 3.67
CA GLU A 87 7.90 -4.09 4.00
C GLU A 87 6.68 -4.43 4.87
N MET A 88 6.42 -3.63 5.91
CA MET A 88 5.25 -3.84 6.78
C MET A 88 3.93 -3.72 6.02
N LEU A 89 3.81 -2.70 5.16
CA LEU A 89 2.63 -2.52 4.29
C LEU A 89 2.46 -3.70 3.33
N HIS A 90 3.55 -4.15 2.71
CA HIS A 90 3.53 -5.29 1.80
C HIS A 90 3.09 -6.57 2.51
N ARG A 91 3.58 -6.83 3.74
CA ARG A 91 3.16 -7.99 4.54
C ARG A 91 1.68 -7.96 4.88
N VAL A 92 1.14 -6.80 5.25
CA VAL A 92 -0.31 -6.65 5.49
C VAL A 92 -1.09 -6.91 4.19
N GLN A 93 -0.62 -6.38 3.06
CA GLN A 93 -1.27 -6.64 1.77
C GLN A 93 -1.28 -8.13 1.40
N LEU A 94 -0.20 -8.86 1.67
CA LEU A 94 -0.16 -10.32 1.47
C LEU A 94 -1.16 -11.06 2.37
N GLN A 95 -1.32 -10.63 3.63
CA GLN A 95 -2.29 -11.21 4.56
C GLN A 95 -3.74 -10.93 4.13
N ILE A 96 -4.02 -9.75 3.59
CA ILE A 96 -5.33 -9.43 3.01
C ILE A 96 -5.58 -10.31 1.78
N ASN A 97 -4.60 -10.40 0.87
CA ASN A 97 -4.72 -11.19 -0.35
C ASN A 97 -4.87 -12.70 -0.09
N SER A 98 -4.32 -13.21 1.02
CA SER A 98 -4.48 -14.61 1.44
C SER A 98 -5.77 -14.87 2.23
N GLY A 99 -6.57 -13.84 2.52
CA GLY A 99 -7.81 -13.95 3.31
C GLY A 99 -7.60 -14.05 4.82
N LEU A 100 -6.38 -13.85 5.33
CA LEU A 100 -6.08 -13.90 6.77
C LEU A 100 -6.58 -12.63 7.49
N LEU A 101 -6.59 -11.48 6.81
CA LEU A 101 -7.11 -10.22 7.34
C LEU A 101 -8.22 -9.66 6.44
N PRO A 102 -9.27 -9.03 7.00
CA PRO A 102 -10.28 -8.35 6.20
C PRO A 102 -9.69 -7.07 5.57
N ALA A 103 -10.08 -6.79 4.33
CA ALA A 103 -9.74 -5.52 3.69
C ALA A 103 -10.48 -4.37 4.41
N LEU A 104 -9.73 -3.36 4.86
CA LEU A 104 -10.31 -2.16 5.47
C LEU A 104 -11.22 -1.45 4.45
N GLY A 105 -12.48 -1.25 4.80
CA GLY A 105 -13.45 -0.51 3.97
C GLY A 105 -14.47 -1.36 3.19
N GLN A 106 -14.48 -2.69 3.33
CA GLN A 106 -15.63 -3.48 2.89
C GLN A 106 -16.67 -3.50 4.02
N SER A 107 -17.60 -2.55 4.00
CA SER A 107 -18.85 -2.73 4.73
C SER A 107 -19.55 -3.97 4.16
N ALA A 108 -19.54 -5.07 4.90
CA ALA A 108 -20.53 -6.12 4.74
C ALA A 108 -21.88 -5.49 5.10
N GLY A 109 -22.56 -4.89 4.12
CA GLY A 109 -23.93 -4.44 4.29
C GLY A 109 -24.78 -5.65 4.71
N PRO A 110 -25.65 -5.52 5.73
CA PRO A 110 -26.53 -6.62 6.10
C PRO A 110 -27.44 -6.93 4.92
N GLN A 111 -27.41 -8.18 4.43
CA GLN A 111 -28.40 -8.68 3.49
C GLN A 111 -29.77 -8.52 4.14
N GLY A 112 -30.59 -7.63 3.57
CA GLY A 112 -31.93 -7.34 4.04
C GLY A 112 -32.83 -8.56 3.89
N GLN A 113 -33.04 -9.27 4.98
CA GLN A 113 -34.17 -10.19 5.12
C GLN A 113 -35.32 -9.40 5.72
N LYS A 114 -36.24 -8.97 4.86
CA LYS A 114 -37.51 -8.33 5.23
C LYS A 114 -38.26 -9.28 6.18
N ARG A 115 -38.30 -8.96 7.48
CA ARG A 115 -39.34 -9.48 8.37
C ARG A 115 -40.44 -8.43 8.41
N GLY A 116 -41.57 -8.78 7.79
CA GLY A 116 -42.80 -8.02 7.92
C GLY A 116 -43.22 -7.98 9.39
N LEU A 117 -43.62 -6.80 9.84
CA LEU A 117 -44.34 -6.61 11.09
C LEU A 117 -45.68 -6.01 10.70
N GLU A 118 -46.73 -6.77 10.95
CA GLU A 118 -48.12 -6.44 10.63
C GLU A 118 -48.62 -5.27 11.47
N MET A 119 -49.33 -4.38 10.76
CA MET A 119 -50.51 -3.61 11.15
C MET A 119 -50.90 -3.63 12.63
N MET A 120 -50.80 -2.48 13.29
CA MET A 120 -51.66 -2.15 14.44
C MET A 120 -52.46 -0.89 14.12
N ASP A 121 -53.76 -1.11 14.22
CA ASP A 121 -54.92 -0.29 13.90
C ASP A 121 -54.88 1.06 14.63
N THR A 122 -54.94 2.16 13.88
CA THR A 122 -55.12 3.51 14.45
C THR A 122 -56.60 3.77 14.59
N SER A 123 -57.19 3.31 15.69
CA SER A 123 -58.47 3.82 16.16
C SER A 123 -58.29 5.23 16.72
N GLU A 124 -59.01 6.18 16.12
CA GLU A 124 -59.12 7.58 16.53
C GLU A 124 -59.54 7.72 18.01
N CYS A 125 -58.94 8.70 18.69
CA CYS A 125 -59.65 9.42 19.74
C CYS A 125 -59.21 10.88 19.70
N THR A 126 -60.06 11.68 19.04
CA THR A 126 -60.13 13.12 19.21
C THR A 126 -60.32 13.45 20.69
N ASN A 127 -59.50 14.33 21.26
CA ASN A 127 -60.06 15.30 22.18
C ASN A 127 -59.20 16.56 22.29
N GLU A 128 -59.94 17.65 22.30
CA GLU A 128 -59.50 19.03 22.30
C GLU A 128 -58.92 19.44 23.66
N ASN A 129 -58.01 20.41 23.67
CA ASN A 129 -58.19 21.54 24.59
C ASN A 129 -57.40 22.79 24.14
N PRO A 130 -57.96 24.01 24.26
CA PRO A 130 -57.42 25.23 23.69
C PRO A 130 -56.65 26.12 24.68
N MET A 131 -55.94 27.10 24.11
CA MET A 131 -55.62 28.43 24.65
C MET A 131 -54.85 28.53 25.98
N GLN A 132 -53.58 28.91 25.86
CA GLN A 132 -53.04 30.12 26.49
C GLN A 132 -51.83 30.62 25.68
#